data_AF-A0A6F9ZMX9-F1
#
_entry.id   AF-A0A6F9ZMX9-F1
#
_cell.length_a   1.000
_cell.length_b   1.000
_cell.length_c   1.000
_cell.angle_alpha   90.00
_cell.angle_beta   90.00
_cell.angle_gamma   90.00
#
_symmetry.space_group_name_H-M   'P 1'
#
loop_
_entity.id
_entity.type
_entity.pdbx_description
1 polymer ?
#
loop_
_entity_poly.entity_id
_entity_poly.type
_entity_poly.pdbx_seq_one_letter_code
_entity_poly.pdbx_strand_id
1 'polypeptide(L)'
;MMEYIPAIISAIGTILVAWFAYNQKTKDKMTDLKIEQIRTNNEVKQRRRADNSAIVHGELWEALHELHADRVYIVQPHPLGNESMISIYFESKRKGVESMKPKIQDLKMSEVAVFCSDMAKNLYMFFDNIDEQVKDRFAKSLLSACGTSKVAIKRLSDNNHDWVGSVFCEFTHDVEVNEDEVRSVLHEVAMNIQYLLPEYKN
;
A
#
# COMPACT_ATOMS: atom_id res chain seq x y z
N MET A 1 -57.29 35.77 40.31
CA MET A 1 -57.09 34.51 39.55
C MET A 1 -56.33 34.70 38.21
N MET A 2 -55.83 35.91 37.89
CA MET A 2 -55.04 36.18 36.65
C MET A 2 -53.54 36.47 36.88
N GLU A 3 -53.04 36.47 38.12
CA GLU A 3 -51.62 36.79 38.41
C GLU A 3 -50.66 35.60 38.28
N TYR A 4 -51.15 34.35 38.27
CA TYR A 4 -50.28 33.17 38.27
C TYR A 4 -50.02 32.58 36.86
N ILE A 5 -50.75 33.05 35.84
CA ILE A 5 -50.59 32.56 34.45
C ILE A 5 -49.18 32.83 33.90
N PRO A 6 -48.58 34.03 34.07
CA PRO A 6 -47.22 34.28 33.60
C PRO A 6 -46.17 33.43 34.33
N ALA A 7 -46.38 33.18 35.62
CA ALA A 7 -45.49 32.35 36.44
C ALA A 7 -45.53 30.87 36.03
N ILE A 8 -46.73 30.34 35.73
CA ILE A 8 -46.91 28.96 35.26
C ILE A 8 -46.30 28.79 33.86
N ILE A 9 -46.51 29.73 32.94
CA ILE A 9 -45.92 29.69 31.59
C ILE A 9 -44.39 29.77 31.66
N SER A 10 -43.84 30.63 32.52
CA SER A 10 -42.39 30.75 32.72
C SER A 10 -41.79 29.48 33.34
N ALA A 11 -42.49 28.84 34.28
CA ALA A 11 -42.08 27.57 34.89
C ALA A 11 -42.10 26.42 33.87
N ILE A 12 -43.11 26.34 33.00
CA ILE A 12 -43.19 25.34 31.94
C ILE A 12 -42.07 25.57 30.90
N GLY A 13 -41.82 26.83 30.51
CA GLY A 13 -40.75 27.19 29.59
C GLY A 13 -39.36 26.83 30.12
N THR A 14 -39.09 27.07 31.40
CA THR A 14 -37.81 26.70 32.03
C THR A 14 -37.59 25.19 32.12
N ILE A 15 -38.64 24.41 32.40
CA ILE A 15 -38.57 22.94 32.38
C ILE A 15 -38.26 22.41 30.97
N LEU A 16 -38.91 22.96 29.94
CA LEU A 16 -38.68 22.55 28.55
C LEU A 16 -37.25 22.89 28.09
N VAL A 17 -36.75 24.09 28.39
CA VAL A 17 -35.37 24.48 28.07
C VAL A 17 -34.35 23.60 28.80
N ALA A 18 -34.58 23.29 30.07
CA ALA A 18 -33.72 22.38 30.84
C ALA A 18 -33.70 20.96 30.24
N TRP A 19 -34.84 20.45 29.78
CA TRP A 19 -34.93 19.15 29.12
C TRP A 19 -34.19 19.12 27.78
N PHE A 20 -34.35 20.14 26.94
CA PHE A 20 -33.61 20.24 25.67
C PHE A 20 -32.10 20.38 25.90
N ALA A 21 -31.68 21.21 26.86
CA ALA A 21 -30.26 21.39 27.20
C ALA A 21 -29.63 20.10 27.75
N TYR A 22 -30.37 19.34 28.58
CA TYR A 22 -29.92 18.04 29.07
C TYR A 22 -29.77 17.03 27.93
N ASN A 23 -30.74 16.95 27.02
CA ASN A 23 -30.73 16.02 25.89
C ASN A 23 -29.59 16.35 24.90
N GLN A 24 -29.33 17.64 24.66
CA GLN A 24 -28.21 18.08 23.83
C GLN A 24 -26.86 17.75 24.46
N LYS A 25 -26.66 18.06 25.74
CA LYS A 25 -25.43 17.71 26.47
C LYS A 25 -25.16 16.20 26.49
N THR A 26 -26.21 15.38 26.54
CA THR A 26 -26.08 13.91 26.49
C THR A 26 -25.67 13.43 25.10
N LYS A 27 -26.20 14.03 24.04
CA LYS A 27 -25.80 13.76 22.65
C LYS A 27 -24.38 14.25 22.34
N ASP A 28 -23.99 15.40 22.86
CA ASP A 28 -22.65 15.96 22.69
C ASP A 28 -21.61 15.05 23.37
N LYS A 29 -21.87 14.62 24.61
CA LYS A 29 -20.99 13.67 25.31
C LYS A 29 -20.84 12.34 24.57
N MET A 30 -21.91 11.82 23.97
CA MET A 30 -21.85 10.60 23.15
C MET A 30 -21.07 10.82 21.85
N THR A 31 -21.13 12.02 21.28
CA THR A 31 -20.37 12.39 20.08
C THR A 31 -18.89 12.54 20.40
N ASP A 32 -18.55 13.20 21.51
CA ASP A 32 -17.18 13.35 22.00
C ASP A 32 -16.53 11.99 22.30
N LEU A 33 -17.26 11.09 22.99
CA LEU A 33 -16.79 9.72 23.24
C LEU A 33 -16.55 8.94 21.93
N LYS A 34 -17.41 9.10 20.93
CA LYS A 34 -17.21 8.49 19.60
C LYS A 34 -16.00 9.07 18.89
N ILE A 35 -15.80 10.38 18.94
CA ILE A 35 -14.65 11.07 18.33
C ILE A 35 -13.35 10.59 19.00
N GLU A 36 -13.32 10.51 20.33
CA GLU A 36 -12.18 10.02 21.08
C GLU A 36 -11.87 8.56 20.75
N GLN A 37 -12.91 7.70 20.70
CA GLN A 37 -12.75 6.30 20.30
C GLN A 37 -12.26 6.14 18.86
N ILE A 38 -12.75 6.97 17.92
CA ILE A 38 -12.25 7.02 16.54
C ILE A 38 -10.77 7.45 16.54
N ARG A 39 -10.41 8.45 17.33
CA ARG A 39 -9.03 8.95 17.43
C ARG A 39 -8.09 7.87 17.98
N THR A 40 -8.42 7.23 19.10
CA THR A 40 -7.63 6.14 19.67
C THR A 40 -7.50 4.96 18.70
N ASN A 41 -8.60 4.58 18.03
CA ASN A 41 -8.56 3.53 17.01
C ASN A 41 -7.68 3.90 15.81
N ASN A 42 -7.70 5.16 15.39
CA ASN A 42 -6.85 5.66 14.32
C ASN A 42 -5.38 5.67 14.73
N GLU A 43 -5.05 6.08 15.95
CA GLU A 43 -3.68 6.06 16.47
C GLU A 43 -3.12 4.63 16.53
N VAL A 44 -3.91 3.66 17.01
CA VAL A 44 -3.51 2.24 17.01
C VAL A 44 -3.30 1.72 15.59
N LYS A 45 -4.21 2.05 14.65
CA LYS A 45 -4.06 1.67 13.24
C LYS A 45 -2.84 2.31 12.59
N GLN A 46 -2.55 3.57 12.88
CA GLN A 46 -1.39 4.27 12.37
C GLN A 46 -0.08 3.66 12.89
N ARG A 47 0.00 3.34 14.19
CA ARG A 47 1.17 2.64 14.76
C ARG A 47 1.40 1.31 14.07
N ARG A 48 0.38 0.46 13.97
CA ARG A 48 0.49 -0.83 13.26
C ARG A 48 0.93 -0.67 11.81
N ARG A 49 0.42 0.34 11.11
CA ARG A 49 0.87 0.64 9.73
C ARG A 49 2.33 1.05 9.68
N ALA A 50 2.79 1.88 10.61
CA ALA A 50 4.18 2.28 10.68
C ALA A 50 5.10 1.09 10.98
N ASP A 51 4.71 0.24 11.93
CA ASP A 51 5.45 -0.97 12.28
C ASP A 51 5.52 -1.95 11.08
N ASN A 52 4.39 -2.19 10.41
CA ASN A 52 4.35 -3.02 9.20
C ASN A 52 5.24 -2.44 8.08
N SER A 53 5.15 -1.13 7.83
CA SER A 53 5.99 -0.48 6.82
C SER A 53 7.48 -0.61 7.14
N ALA A 54 7.87 -0.54 8.41
CA ALA A 54 9.26 -0.72 8.82
C ALA A 54 9.75 -2.15 8.53
N ILE A 55 8.92 -3.17 8.80
CA ILE A 55 9.22 -4.56 8.47
C ILE A 55 9.41 -4.72 6.97
N VAL A 56 8.47 -4.24 6.15
CA VAL A 56 8.55 -4.33 4.69
C VAL A 56 9.84 -3.66 4.16
N HIS A 57 10.18 -2.48 4.67
CA HIS A 57 11.43 -1.81 4.29
C HIS A 57 12.68 -2.61 4.67
N GLY A 58 12.67 -3.26 5.85
CA GLY A 58 13.75 -4.13 6.31
C GLY A 58 13.98 -5.30 5.38
N GLU A 59 12.91 -6.03 5.05
CA GLU A 59 12.95 -7.21 4.16
C GLU A 59 13.48 -6.86 2.76
N LEU A 60 13.00 -5.75 2.17
CA LEU A 60 13.49 -5.30 0.86
C LEU A 60 14.96 -4.87 0.92
N TRP A 61 15.39 -4.29 2.04
CA TRP A 61 16.77 -3.87 2.23
C TRP A 61 17.71 -5.07 2.41
N GLU A 62 17.29 -6.08 3.18
CA GLU A 62 18.04 -7.32 3.37
C GLU A 62 18.22 -8.07 2.04
N ALA A 63 17.13 -8.26 1.28
CA ALA A 63 17.19 -8.85 -0.05
C ALA A 63 18.10 -8.09 -1.02
N LEU A 64 18.11 -6.75 -0.95
CA LEU A 64 18.97 -5.91 -1.76
C LEU A 64 20.46 -6.15 -1.46
N HIS A 65 20.82 -6.39 -0.19
CA HIS A 65 22.21 -6.62 0.19
C HIS A 65 22.65 -8.06 -0.05
N GLU A 66 21.82 -9.03 0.33
CA GLU A 66 22.09 -10.45 0.16
C GLU A 66 22.29 -10.81 -1.30
N LEU A 67 21.37 -10.38 -2.17
CA LEU A 67 21.45 -10.67 -3.61
C LEU A 67 22.38 -9.75 -4.38
N HIS A 68 23.05 -8.81 -3.70
CA HIS A 68 23.81 -7.76 -4.34
C HIS A 68 23.04 -6.95 -5.41
N ALA A 69 21.71 -6.92 -5.30
CA ALA A 69 20.84 -6.25 -6.27
C ALA A 69 20.99 -4.72 -6.22
N ASP A 70 20.62 -4.04 -7.31
CA ASP A 70 20.71 -2.58 -7.42
C ASP A 70 19.44 -1.90 -6.90
N ARG A 71 18.28 -2.55 -7.09
CA ARG A 71 16.97 -2.11 -6.57
C ARG A 71 16.10 -3.29 -6.20
N VAL A 72 15.35 -3.13 -5.12
CA VAL A 72 14.26 -4.02 -4.73
C VAL A 72 13.04 -3.19 -4.36
N TYR A 73 11.89 -3.47 -4.97
CA TYR A 73 10.67 -2.70 -4.75
C TYR A 73 9.41 -3.54 -4.94
N ILE A 74 8.27 -3.01 -4.52
CA ILE A 74 6.98 -3.70 -4.64
C ILE A 74 6.04 -2.88 -5.53
N VAL A 75 5.57 -3.52 -6.60
CA VAL A 75 4.50 -3.00 -7.44
C VAL A 75 3.18 -3.55 -6.93
N GLN A 76 2.25 -2.67 -6.55
CA GLN A 76 0.95 -3.07 -6.02
C GLN A 76 -0.19 -2.61 -6.94
N PRO A 77 -1.18 -3.48 -7.24
CA PRO A 77 -2.39 -3.09 -7.95
C PRO A 77 -3.42 -2.44 -7.03
N HIS A 78 -4.11 -1.43 -7.56
CA HIS A 78 -5.09 -0.63 -6.83
C HIS A 78 -6.33 -0.41 -7.70
N PRO A 79 -7.49 -0.98 -7.32
CA PRO A 79 -8.75 -0.65 -7.97
C PRO A 79 -9.22 0.74 -7.50
N LEU A 80 -9.10 1.75 -8.36
CA LEU A 80 -9.51 3.13 -8.09
C LEU A 80 -10.77 3.45 -8.90
N GLY A 81 -11.93 3.23 -8.29
CA GLY A 81 -13.22 3.45 -8.95
C GLY A 81 -13.40 2.52 -10.16
N ASN A 82 -13.40 3.10 -11.37
CA ASN A 82 -13.54 2.37 -12.64
C ASN A 82 -12.19 2.02 -13.31
N GLU A 83 -11.07 2.55 -12.82
CA GLU A 83 -9.75 2.32 -13.41
C GLU A 83 -8.87 1.52 -12.44
N SER A 84 -8.13 0.55 -12.97
CA SER A 84 -7.17 -0.23 -12.19
C SER A 84 -5.77 0.32 -12.46
N MET A 85 -5.09 0.72 -11.39
CA MET A 85 -3.76 1.33 -11.43
C MET A 85 -2.75 0.43 -10.75
N ILE A 86 -1.46 0.65 -11.02
CA ILE A 86 -0.35 0.11 -10.24
C ILE A 86 0.55 1.23 -9.74
N SER A 87 1.02 1.07 -8.51
CA SER A 87 1.90 2.05 -7.85
C SER A 87 3.00 1.35 -7.06
N ILE A 88 4.13 2.04 -6.88
CA ILE A 88 5.21 1.59 -6.01
C ILE A 88 5.17 2.37 -4.70
N TYR A 89 4.92 1.67 -3.60
CA TYR A 89 4.98 2.24 -2.25
C TYR A 89 6.34 2.10 -1.60
N PHE A 90 6.90 0.89 -1.70
CA PHE A 90 8.15 0.51 -1.06
C PHE A 90 9.22 0.31 -2.12
N GLU A 91 10.36 0.98 -1.92
CA GLU A 91 11.55 0.84 -2.76
C GLU A 91 12.79 0.97 -1.87
N SER A 92 13.70 0.02 -2.03
CA SER A 92 15.07 0.02 -1.51
C SER A 92 16.02 0.03 -2.70
N LYS A 93 17.03 0.89 -2.70
CA LYS A 93 17.98 1.04 -3.82
C LYS A 93 19.39 1.36 -3.36
N ARG A 94 20.39 0.98 -4.16
CA ARG A 94 21.78 1.42 -3.96
C ARG A 94 21.95 2.91 -4.26
N LYS A 95 22.97 3.51 -3.68
CA LYS A 95 23.34 4.90 -3.95
C LYS A 95 23.78 5.04 -5.42
N GLY A 96 23.29 6.06 -6.10
CA GLY A 96 23.60 6.32 -7.52
C GLY A 96 22.69 5.62 -8.53
N VAL A 97 21.82 4.72 -8.07
CA VAL A 97 20.87 4.00 -8.92
C VAL A 97 19.57 4.82 -9.07
N GLU A 98 19.07 4.96 -10.30
CA GLU A 98 17.84 5.70 -10.62
C GLU A 98 16.60 5.06 -9.97
N SER A 99 15.70 5.86 -9.42
CA SER A 99 14.50 5.37 -8.72
C SER A 99 13.38 4.99 -9.70
N MET A 100 12.76 3.84 -9.49
CA MET A 100 11.58 3.39 -10.23
C MET A 100 10.29 3.97 -9.63
N LYS A 101 10.26 4.14 -8.30
CA LYS A 101 9.11 4.66 -7.56
C LYS A 101 8.43 5.90 -8.19
N PRO A 102 9.12 6.99 -8.56
CA PRO A 102 8.48 8.17 -9.13
C PRO A 102 7.94 7.95 -10.56
N LYS A 103 8.40 6.90 -11.26
CA LYS A 103 7.98 6.59 -12.64
C LYS A 103 6.73 5.72 -12.67
N ILE A 104 6.46 4.98 -11.59
CA ILE A 104 5.29 4.10 -11.45
C ILE A 104 4.47 4.58 -10.24
N GLN A 105 3.75 5.69 -10.45
CA GLN A 105 2.71 6.17 -9.55
C GLN A 105 1.41 6.29 -10.33
N ASP A 106 0.39 5.58 -9.89
CA ASP A 106 -0.95 5.56 -10.48
C ASP A 106 -0.91 5.25 -11.99
N LEU A 107 -0.01 4.34 -12.39
CA LEU A 107 0.14 3.92 -13.78
C LEU A 107 -1.04 3.02 -14.16
N LYS A 108 -1.68 3.30 -15.30
CA LYS A 108 -2.83 2.52 -15.74
C LYS A 108 -2.41 1.10 -16.07
N MET A 109 -3.08 0.12 -15.48
CA MET A 109 -2.85 -1.29 -15.81
C MET A 109 -3.07 -1.57 -17.31
N SER A 110 -3.94 -0.81 -17.98
CA SER A 110 -4.15 -0.93 -19.43
C SER A 110 -2.93 -0.56 -20.27
N GLU A 111 -2.04 0.29 -19.76
CA GLU A 111 -0.81 0.70 -20.46
C GLU A 111 0.28 -0.37 -20.42
N VAL A 112 0.21 -1.26 -19.42
CA VAL A 112 1.14 -2.39 -19.20
C VAL A 112 0.38 -3.72 -19.04
N ALA A 113 -0.71 -3.89 -19.80
CA ALA A 113 -1.71 -4.92 -19.55
C ALA A 113 -1.16 -6.35 -19.65
N VAL A 114 -0.27 -6.59 -20.61
CA VAL A 114 0.35 -7.91 -20.81
C VAL A 114 1.24 -8.21 -19.61
N PHE A 115 2.05 -7.25 -19.20
CA PHE A 115 2.97 -7.40 -18.06
C PHE A 115 2.22 -7.58 -16.74
N CYS A 116 1.13 -6.84 -16.52
CA CYS A 116 0.24 -7.03 -15.37
C CYS A 116 -0.40 -8.42 -15.35
N SER A 117 -0.88 -8.91 -16.50
CA SER A 117 -1.41 -10.27 -16.61
C SER A 117 -0.35 -11.31 -16.25
N ASP A 118 0.88 -11.12 -16.72
CA ASP A 118 1.99 -12.05 -16.43
C ASP A 118 2.37 -12.03 -14.95
N MET A 119 2.43 -10.86 -14.32
CA MET A 119 2.63 -10.72 -12.86
C MET A 119 1.51 -11.38 -12.04
N ALA A 120 0.27 -11.28 -12.50
CA ALA A 120 -0.88 -11.85 -11.82
C ALA A 120 -0.98 -13.37 -11.98
N LYS A 121 -0.39 -13.96 -13.03
CA LYS A 121 -0.48 -15.41 -13.31
C LYS A 121 0.73 -16.18 -12.79
N ASN A 122 1.94 -15.66 -13.02
CA ASN A 122 3.17 -16.38 -12.75
C ASN A 122 3.61 -16.16 -11.30
N LEU A 123 3.93 -17.24 -10.58
CA LEU A 123 4.42 -17.14 -9.20
C LEU A 123 5.82 -16.53 -9.11
N TYR A 124 6.62 -16.71 -10.16
CA TYR A 124 7.97 -16.21 -10.28
C TYR A 124 8.29 -16.02 -11.76
N MET A 125 9.03 -14.97 -12.08
CA MET A 125 9.58 -14.69 -13.40
C MET A 125 11.01 -14.20 -13.25
N PHE A 126 11.87 -14.59 -14.18
CA PHE A 126 13.24 -14.09 -14.26
C PHE A 126 13.53 -13.70 -15.70
N PHE A 127 14.04 -12.48 -15.87
CA PHE A 127 14.50 -11.96 -17.15
C PHE A 127 15.99 -11.66 -17.01
N ASP A 128 16.81 -12.46 -17.69
CA ASP A 128 18.27 -12.27 -17.79
C ASP A 128 18.63 -11.23 -18.87
N ASN A 129 17.70 -10.94 -19.77
CA ASN A 129 17.81 -9.84 -20.73
C ASN A 129 16.43 -9.20 -20.95
N ILE A 130 16.21 -8.03 -20.34
CA ILE A 130 14.92 -7.34 -20.45
C ILE A 130 14.59 -6.90 -21.89
N ASP A 131 15.61 -6.61 -22.71
CA ASP A 131 15.39 -6.03 -24.04
C ASP A 131 14.80 -7.05 -25.02
N GLU A 132 15.18 -8.31 -24.84
CA GLU A 132 14.74 -9.45 -25.65
C GLU A 132 13.50 -10.15 -25.06
N GLN A 133 13.41 -10.26 -23.74
CA GLN A 133 12.41 -11.13 -23.10
C GLN A 133 11.13 -10.39 -22.67
N VAL A 134 11.19 -9.10 -22.36
CA VAL A 134 10.01 -8.32 -21.96
C VAL A 134 9.21 -7.91 -23.20
N LYS A 135 8.04 -8.52 -23.38
CA LYS A 135 7.16 -8.32 -24.54
C LYS A 135 6.43 -6.97 -24.52
N ASP A 136 6.07 -6.51 -23.34
CA ASP A 136 5.35 -5.24 -23.16
C ASP A 136 6.31 -4.07 -23.38
N ARG A 137 6.05 -3.27 -24.42
CA ARG A 137 6.96 -2.19 -24.83
C ARG A 137 7.05 -1.09 -23.78
N PHE A 138 5.95 -0.78 -23.09
CA PHE A 138 5.94 0.28 -22.10
C PHE A 138 6.66 -0.19 -20.83
N ALA A 139 6.39 -1.42 -20.37
CA ALA A 139 7.11 -2.01 -19.24
C ALA A 139 8.61 -2.11 -19.52
N LYS A 140 8.99 -2.59 -20.72
CA LYS A 140 10.40 -2.60 -21.15
C LYS A 140 11.00 -1.19 -21.10
N SER A 141 10.33 -0.19 -21.69
CA SER A 141 10.83 1.19 -21.69
C SER A 141 11.06 1.73 -20.27
N LEU A 142 10.20 1.39 -19.31
CA LEU A 142 10.37 1.81 -17.91
C LEU A 142 11.61 1.16 -17.28
N LEU A 143 11.77 -0.16 -17.46
CA LEU A 143 12.91 -0.92 -16.97
C LEU A 143 14.22 -0.41 -17.58
N SER A 144 14.29 -0.29 -18.90
CA SER A 144 15.49 0.21 -19.60
C SER A 144 15.81 1.67 -19.22
N ALA A 145 14.81 2.53 -19.01
CA ALA A 145 15.02 3.92 -18.58
C ALA A 145 15.57 4.04 -17.15
N CYS A 146 15.47 2.99 -16.35
CA CYS A 146 16.10 2.87 -15.03
C CYS A 146 17.43 2.10 -15.10
N GLY A 147 17.90 1.74 -16.29
CA GLY A 147 19.14 0.99 -16.50
C GLY A 147 19.06 -0.46 -16.06
N THR A 148 17.87 -1.03 -15.88
CA THR A 148 17.71 -2.46 -15.56
C THR A 148 18.24 -3.29 -16.73
N SER A 149 19.06 -4.29 -16.44
CA SER A 149 19.52 -5.28 -17.42
C SER A 149 18.83 -6.63 -17.15
N LYS A 150 18.77 -7.02 -15.88
CA LYS A 150 18.16 -8.27 -15.40
C LYS A 150 17.14 -7.96 -14.32
N VAL A 151 16.07 -8.73 -14.26
CA VAL A 151 15.06 -8.57 -13.21
C VAL A 151 14.41 -9.89 -12.84
N ALA A 152 14.35 -10.15 -11.54
CA ALA A 152 13.53 -11.20 -10.95
C ALA A 152 12.25 -10.60 -10.38
N ILE A 153 11.13 -11.27 -10.60
CA ILE A 153 9.81 -10.82 -10.17
C ILE A 153 9.12 -11.96 -9.43
N LYS A 154 8.79 -11.73 -8.16
CA LYS A 154 8.04 -12.68 -7.33
C LYS A 154 6.64 -12.15 -7.07
N ARG A 155 5.63 -12.96 -7.37
CA ARG A 155 4.23 -12.62 -7.07
C ARG A 155 3.96 -12.69 -5.57
N LEU A 156 3.24 -11.69 -5.06
CA LEU A 156 2.65 -11.65 -3.73
C LEU A 156 1.16 -11.98 -3.82
N SER A 157 0.69 -12.80 -2.89
CA SER A 157 -0.71 -13.24 -2.85
C SER A 157 -1.30 -13.13 -1.46
N ASP A 158 -2.60 -12.84 -1.40
CA ASP A 158 -3.35 -12.90 -0.15
C ASP A 158 -3.80 -14.35 0.16
N ASN A 159 -4.61 -14.49 1.22
CA ASN A 159 -5.17 -15.77 1.65
C ASN A 159 -6.11 -16.40 0.61
N ASN A 160 -6.66 -15.62 -0.32
CA ASN A 160 -7.53 -16.10 -1.40
C ASN A 160 -6.74 -16.46 -2.66
N HIS A 161 -5.40 -16.36 -2.61
CA HIS A 161 -4.51 -16.50 -3.76
C HIS A 161 -4.73 -15.43 -4.83
N ASP A 162 -5.34 -14.30 -4.47
CA ASP A 162 -5.48 -13.14 -5.33
C ASP A 162 -4.15 -12.38 -5.39
N TRP A 163 -3.89 -11.71 -6.52
CA TRP A 163 -2.67 -10.93 -6.69
C TRP A 163 -2.77 -9.59 -5.94
N VAL A 164 -1.90 -9.41 -4.94
CA VAL A 164 -1.84 -8.17 -4.13
C VAL A 164 -0.61 -7.31 -4.41
N GLY A 165 0.30 -7.82 -5.23
CA GLY A 165 1.50 -7.11 -5.65
C GLY A 165 2.58 -8.06 -6.14
N SER A 166 3.70 -7.50 -6.56
CA SER A 166 4.87 -8.26 -6.99
C SER A 166 6.14 -7.57 -6.49
N VAL A 167 7.07 -8.36 -5.94
CA VAL A 167 8.41 -7.90 -5.56
C VAL A 167 9.30 -7.98 -6.79
N PHE A 168 9.94 -6.87 -7.11
CA PHE A 168 10.92 -6.74 -8.17
C PHE A 168 12.31 -6.68 -7.53
N CYS A 169 13.24 -7.45 -8.08
CA CYS A 169 14.66 -7.40 -7.75
C CYS A 169 15.44 -7.18 -9.05
N GLU A 170 16.04 -6.02 -9.18
CA GLU A 170 16.67 -5.56 -10.42
C GLU A 170 18.18 -5.45 -10.28
N PHE A 171 18.85 -5.76 -11.39
CA PHE A 171 20.29 -5.64 -11.57
C PHE A 171 20.54 -4.72 -12.77
N THR A 172 21.35 -3.69 -12.59
CA THR A 172 21.70 -2.72 -13.64
C THR A 172 23.00 -3.04 -14.33
N HIS A 173 23.78 -3.95 -13.76
CA HIS A 173 25.07 -4.39 -14.30
C HIS A 173 24.97 -5.81 -14.82
N ASP A 174 25.81 -6.15 -15.79
CA ASP A 174 25.95 -7.51 -16.28
C ASP A 174 26.77 -8.34 -15.28
N VAL A 175 26.12 -8.69 -14.18
CA VAL A 175 26.62 -9.59 -13.14
C VAL A 175 26.05 -10.97 -13.43
N GLU A 176 26.83 -12.01 -13.19
CA GLU A 176 26.33 -13.38 -13.18
C GLU A 176 25.42 -13.55 -11.97
N VAL A 177 24.13 -13.75 -12.21
CA VAL A 177 23.11 -13.85 -11.17
C VAL A 177 22.66 -15.29 -11.07
N ASN A 178 22.75 -15.88 -9.87
CA ASN A 178 22.21 -17.19 -9.59
C ASN A 178 20.69 -17.12 -9.41
N GLU A 179 19.93 -17.54 -10.43
CA GLU A 179 18.46 -17.48 -10.41
C GLU A 179 17.86 -18.28 -9.24
N ASP A 180 18.43 -19.43 -8.88
CA ASP A 180 17.89 -20.27 -7.80
C ASP A 180 18.03 -19.60 -6.43
N GLU A 181 19.15 -18.92 -6.20
CA GLU A 181 19.39 -18.12 -4.99
C GLU A 181 18.42 -16.94 -4.93
N VAL A 182 18.31 -16.16 -6.02
CA VAL A 182 17.36 -15.04 -6.11
C VAL A 182 15.93 -15.52 -5.89
N ARG A 183 15.55 -16.67 -6.46
CA ARG A 183 14.22 -17.24 -6.29
C ARG A 183 13.95 -17.62 -4.83
N SER A 184 14.93 -18.18 -4.13
CA SER A 184 14.82 -18.55 -2.71
C SER A 184 14.62 -17.31 -1.84
N VAL A 185 15.52 -16.32 -1.96
CA VAL A 185 15.45 -15.08 -1.17
C VAL A 185 14.13 -14.34 -1.42
N LEU A 186 13.73 -14.19 -2.69
CA LEU A 186 12.46 -13.52 -2.98
C LEU A 186 11.24 -14.31 -2.50
N HIS A 187 11.33 -15.64 -2.41
CA HIS A 187 10.26 -16.44 -1.82
C HIS A 187 10.11 -16.16 -0.32
N GLU A 188 11.22 -16.06 0.41
CA GLU A 188 11.23 -15.73 1.84
C GLU A 188 10.69 -14.33 2.08
N VAL A 189 11.19 -13.34 1.34
CA VAL A 189 10.68 -11.96 1.35
C VAL A 189 9.17 -11.94 1.14
N ALA A 190 8.66 -12.67 0.15
CA ALA A 190 7.23 -12.75 -0.12
C ALA A 190 6.44 -13.32 1.06
N MET A 191 6.91 -14.40 1.68
CA MET A 191 6.29 -14.99 2.88
C MET A 191 6.24 -14.02 4.06
N ASN A 192 7.27 -13.20 4.21
CA ASN A 192 7.37 -12.25 5.33
C ASN A 192 6.47 -11.02 5.13
N ILE A 193 6.28 -10.54 3.90
CA ILE A 193 5.63 -9.25 3.65
C ILE A 193 4.23 -9.30 3.04
N GLN A 194 3.82 -10.40 2.39
CA GLN A 194 2.59 -10.40 1.57
C GLN A 194 1.32 -10.04 2.35
N TYR A 195 1.29 -10.27 3.67
CA TYR A 195 0.18 -9.94 4.56
C TYR A 195 0.34 -8.61 5.32
N LEU A 196 1.47 -7.93 5.14
CA LEU A 196 1.81 -6.67 5.81
C LEU A 196 1.56 -5.45 4.93
N LEU A 197 1.29 -5.67 3.65
CA LEU A 197 1.07 -4.61 2.67
C LEU A 197 -0.15 -3.75 3.05
N PRO A 198 -0.04 -2.41 2.90
CA PRO A 198 -1.16 -1.54 3.18
C PRO A 198 -2.28 -1.76 2.15
N GLU A 199 -3.51 -1.81 2.64
CA GLU A 199 -4.68 -1.58 1.80
C GLU A 199 -4.60 -0.17 1.22
N TYR A 200 -4.67 -0.06 -0.10
CA TYR A 200 -4.83 1.22 -0.76
C TYR A 200 -6.21 1.77 -0.43
N LYS A 201 -6.25 3.00 0.10
CA LYS A 201 -7.49 3.71 0.38
C LYS A 201 -7.63 4.85 -0.60
N ASN A 202 -8.78 4.88 -1.29
CA ASN A 202 -9.26 6.02 -2.06
C ASN A 202 -9.24 7.31 -1.23
#